data_AF-A0A379WMI0-F1
#
_entry.id   AF-A0A379WMI0-F1
#
_cell.length_a   1.000
_cell.length_b   1.000
_cell.length_c   1.000
_cell.angle_alpha   90.00
_cell.angle_beta   90.00
_cell.angle_gamma   90.00
#
_symmetry.space_group_name_H-M   'P 1'
#
loop_
_entity.id
_entity.type
_entity.pdbx_description
1 polymer ?
#
loop_
_entity_poly.entity_id
_entity_poly.type
_entity_poly.pdbx_seq_one_letter_code
_entity_poly.pdbx_strand_id
1 'polypeptide(L)'
;MSSKWITSLFKSVVLTAALVTPFAASAFTEGTDYMVLEKPIPNADKTLIKVFSYACPFCYKYDKAVTGPVSDKVADLVTFTPFHLETKRRIWQTGQRSICSPDRQR
;
A
#
# COMPACT_ATOMS: atom_id res chain seq x y z
N MET A 1 18.34 -51.22 31.75
CA MET A 1 17.55 -50.84 30.56
C MET A 1 17.47 -49.32 30.52
N SER A 2 18.35 -48.66 29.76
CA SER A 2 18.13 -48.20 28.37
C SER A 2 17.81 -46.69 28.32
N SER A 3 18.80 -45.87 28.70
CA SER A 3 18.82 -44.40 28.48
C SER A 3 18.90 -44.03 26.98
N LYS A 4 19.09 -45.02 26.10
CA LYS A 4 19.18 -44.90 24.64
C LYS A 4 17.82 -44.63 23.96
N TRP A 5 16.71 -44.90 24.65
CA TRP A 5 15.36 -44.74 24.09
C TRP A 5 14.86 -43.29 24.15
N ILE A 6 15.24 -42.57 25.21
CA ILE A 6 14.89 -41.17 25.41
C ILE A 6 15.61 -40.27 24.40
N THR A 7 16.89 -40.50 24.12
CA THR A 7 17.64 -39.71 23.12
C THR A 7 17.15 -39.93 21.69
N SER A 8 16.55 -41.09 21.39
CA SER A 8 15.95 -41.39 20.08
C SER A 8 14.66 -40.61 19.84
N LEU A 9 13.85 -40.39 20.88
CA LEU A 9 12.58 -39.66 20.78
C LEU A 9 12.81 -38.15 20.60
N PHE A 10 13.82 -37.57 21.24
CA PHE A 10 14.17 -36.16 21.07
C PHE A 10 14.70 -35.82 19.67
N LYS A 11 15.44 -36.73 19.02
CA LYS A 11 15.90 -36.52 17.64
C LYS A 11 14.75 -36.52 16.62
N SER A 12 13.69 -37.27 16.87
CA SER A 12 12.51 -37.35 16.01
C SER A 12 11.63 -36.10 16.11
N VAL A 13 11.49 -35.51 17.31
CA VAL A 13 10.60 -34.37 17.55
C VAL A 13 11.17 -33.07 16.98
N VAL A 14 12.50 -32.89 17.01
CA VAL A 14 13.16 -31.70 16.45
C VAL A 14 13.03 -31.66 14.92
N LEU A 15 12.94 -32.81 14.24
CA LEU A 15 12.87 -32.87 12.78
C LEU A 15 11.46 -32.57 12.23
N THR A 16 10.40 -32.80 13.01
CA THR A 16 9.00 -32.56 12.59
C THR A 16 8.49 -31.15 12.91
N ALA A 17 9.17 -30.40 13.78
CA ALA A 17 8.76 -29.04 14.14
C ALA A 17 9.11 -27.97 13.08
N ALA A 18 9.93 -28.30 12.07
CA ALA A 18 10.38 -27.36 11.04
C ALA A 18 9.40 -27.20 9.86
N LEU A 19 8.33 -28.00 9.79
CA LEU A 19 7.41 -28.04 8.63
C LEU A 19 6.11 -27.24 8.81
N VAL A 20 5.90 -26.59 9.97
CA VAL A 20 4.63 -25.92 10.28
C VAL A 20 4.76 -24.40 10.41
N THR A 21 5.77 -23.79 9.78
CA THR A 21 5.75 -22.34 9.54
C THR A 21 4.88 -22.08 8.31
N PRO A 22 3.66 -21.53 8.45
CA PRO A 22 2.94 -21.02 7.31
C PRO A 22 3.81 -19.91 6.70
N PHE A 23 4.38 -20.17 5.53
CA PHE A 23 4.94 -19.14 4.67
C PHE A 23 3.76 -18.29 4.18
N ALA A 24 3.26 -17.40 5.03
CA ALA A 24 2.42 -16.30 4.59
C ALA A 24 3.32 -15.34 3.82
N ALA A 25 3.57 -15.65 2.54
CA ALA A 25 4.33 -14.80 1.62
C ALA A 25 3.47 -13.62 1.13
N SER A 26 2.75 -12.96 2.05
CA SER A 26 2.17 -11.64 1.81
C SER A 26 3.27 -10.62 2.02
N ALA A 27 3.88 -10.17 0.92
CA ALA A 27 4.92 -9.14 0.95
C ALA A 27 4.40 -7.75 1.37
N PHE A 28 3.08 -7.60 1.54
CA PHE A 28 2.42 -6.37 1.93
C PHE A 28 1.62 -6.59 3.20
N THR A 29 1.71 -5.62 4.10
CA THR A 29 1.08 -5.63 5.41
C THR A 29 -0.03 -4.56 5.48
N GLU A 30 -1.21 -4.96 5.98
CA GLU A 30 -2.33 -4.04 6.17
C GLU A 30 -2.02 -3.06 7.31
N GLY A 31 -2.30 -1.78 7.12
CA GLY A 31 -2.04 -0.70 8.07
C GLY A 31 -0.69 0.00 7.88
N THR A 32 0.21 -0.56 7.07
CA THR A 32 1.51 0.03 6.70
C THR A 32 1.59 0.26 5.20
N ASP A 33 1.38 -0.79 4.39
CA ASP A 33 1.55 -0.75 2.93
C ASP A 33 0.23 -0.44 2.20
N TYR A 34 -0.89 -0.88 2.76
CA TYR A 34 -2.23 -0.61 2.24
C TYR A 34 -3.27 -0.55 3.36
N MET A 35 -4.43 0.00 3.04
CA MET A 35 -5.60 0.00 3.90
C MET A 35 -6.85 -0.34 3.08
N VAL A 36 -7.80 -1.03 3.70
CA VAL A 36 -9.11 -1.28 3.09
C VAL A 36 -9.96 -0.02 3.22
N LEU A 37 -10.54 0.45 2.11
CA LEU A 37 -11.44 1.58 2.14
C LEU A 37 -12.77 1.18 2.80
N GLU A 38 -13.20 1.93 3.82
CA GLU A 38 -14.50 1.73 4.47
C GLU A 38 -15.67 1.85 3.48
N LYS A 39 -15.52 2.75 2.48
CA LYS A 39 -16.46 2.92 1.38
C LYS A 39 -15.78 2.57 0.05
N PRO A 40 -16.02 1.37 -0.49
CA PRO A 40 -15.49 0.96 -1.79
C PRO A 40 -15.98 1.89 -2.91
N ILE A 41 -15.14 2.07 -3.92
CA ILE A 41 -15.51 2.80 -5.14
C ILE A 41 -16.37 1.84 -5.99
N PRO A 42 -17.62 2.22 -6.32
CA PRO A 42 -18.49 1.35 -7.13
C PRO A 42 -17.91 1.18 -8.53
N ASN A 43 -18.01 -0.03 -9.09
CA ASN A 43 -17.53 -0.39 -10.44
C ASN A 43 -16.01 -0.21 -10.65
N ALA A 44 -15.20 -0.36 -9.60
CA ALA A 44 -13.75 -0.26 -9.65
C ALA A 44 -13.03 -1.62 -9.74
N ASP A 45 -13.75 -2.70 -10.04
CA ASP A 45 -13.18 -4.04 -10.11
C ASP A 45 -12.08 -4.14 -11.17
N LYS A 46 -10.94 -4.73 -10.80
CA LYS A 46 -9.75 -4.87 -11.65
C LYS A 46 -9.21 -3.54 -12.19
N THR A 47 -9.32 -2.45 -11.42
CA THR A 47 -8.76 -1.16 -11.80
C THR A 47 -7.68 -0.69 -10.83
N LEU A 48 -6.60 -0.12 -11.37
CA LEU A 48 -5.62 0.64 -10.60
C LEU A 48 -6.02 2.11 -10.67
N ILE A 49 -6.78 2.57 -9.68
CA ILE A 49 -7.23 3.96 -9.63
C ILE A 49 -6.15 4.84 -8.99
N LYS A 50 -5.59 5.76 -9.77
CA LYS A 50 -4.70 6.78 -9.24
C LYS A 50 -5.46 8.08 -9.04
N VAL A 51 -5.66 8.45 -7.78
CA VAL A 51 -6.26 9.73 -7.40
C VAL A 51 -5.19 10.82 -7.43
N PHE A 52 -5.33 11.79 -8.33
CA PHE A 52 -4.32 12.84 -8.52
C PHE A 52 -4.94 14.21 -8.72
N SER A 53 -4.13 15.26 -8.66
CA SER A 53 -4.56 16.62 -8.95
C SER A 53 -3.42 17.40 -9.59
N TYR A 54 -3.73 18.23 -10.58
CA TYR A 54 -2.73 19.07 -11.26
C TYR A 54 -2.04 20.06 -10.30
N ALA A 55 -2.69 20.43 -9.20
CA ALA A 55 -2.12 21.32 -8.20
C ALA A 55 -1.20 20.62 -7.19
N CYS A 56 -0.96 19.30 -7.34
CA CYS A 56 -0.16 18.53 -6.39
C CYS A 56 1.28 18.28 -6.90
N PRO A 57 2.31 18.86 -6.26
CA PRO A 57 3.70 18.64 -6.67
C PRO A 57 4.15 17.18 -6.46
N PHE A 58 3.58 16.47 -5.49
CA PHE A 58 3.87 15.05 -5.29
C PHE A 58 3.26 14.18 -6.39
N CYS A 59 2.03 14.46 -6.83
CA CYS A 59 1.44 13.71 -7.94
C CYS A 59 2.33 13.78 -9.18
N TYR A 60 2.86 14.97 -9.49
CA TYR A 60 3.79 15.17 -10.61
C TYR A 60 5.10 14.37 -10.47
N LYS A 61 5.71 14.33 -9.28
CA LYS A 61 6.91 13.52 -9.04
C LYS A 61 6.65 12.02 -9.23
N TYR A 62 5.54 11.52 -8.68
CA TYR A 62 5.15 10.11 -8.80
C TYR A 62 4.71 9.75 -10.22
N ASP A 63 4.08 10.66 -10.97
CA ASP A 63 3.76 10.46 -12.39
C ASP A 63 5.03 10.23 -13.21
N LYS A 64 6.07 11.03 -12.98
CA LYS A 64 7.33 10.91 -13.73
C LYS A 64 8.16 9.67 -13.39
N ALA A 65 8.21 9.29 -12.12
CA ALA A 65 9.15 8.27 -11.67
C ALA A 65 8.53 6.88 -11.53
N VAL A 66 7.25 6.77 -11.15
CA VAL A 66 6.67 5.52 -10.63
C VAL A 66 5.44 5.09 -11.41
N THR A 67 4.61 6.02 -11.87
CA THR A 67 3.26 5.69 -12.36
C THR A 67 3.30 4.85 -13.63
N GLY A 68 4.12 5.24 -14.62
CA GLY A 68 4.31 4.45 -15.84
C GLY A 68 4.88 3.05 -15.56
N PRO A 69 6.06 2.94 -14.91
CA PRO A 69 6.66 1.64 -14.65
C PRO A 69 5.79 0.69 -13.81
N VAL A 70 4.99 1.23 -12.89
CA VAL A 70 4.06 0.42 -12.10
C VAL A 70 2.84 0.02 -12.93
N SER A 71 2.23 0.94 -13.68
CA SER A 71 1.09 0.60 -14.53
C SER A 71 1.45 -0.46 -15.56
N ASP A 72 2.64 -0.40 -16.14
CA ASP A 72 3.10 -1.36 -17.15
C ASP A 72 3.27 -2.77 -16.55
N LYS A 73 3.77 -2.87 -15.31
CA LYS A 73 3.96 -4.15 -14.62
C LYS A 73 2.65 -4.83 -14.21
N VAL A 74 1.57 -4.06 -14.07
CA VAL A 74 0.28 -4.56 -13.61
C VAL A 74 -0.80 -4.50 -14.69
N ALA A 75 -0.46 -4.06 -15.91
CA ALA A 75 -1.39 -3.91 -17.03
C ALA A 75 -2.11 -5.21 -17.39
N ASP A 76 -1.46 -6.36 -17.18
CA ASP A 76 -2.04 -7.68 -17.44
C ASP A 76 -3.12 -8.08 -16.42
N LEU A 77 -3.16 -7.43 -15.25
CA LEU A 77 -4.03 -7.76 -14.13
C LEU A 77 -5.12 -6.70 -13.91
N VAL A 78 -4.76 -5.43 -14.08
CA VAL A 78 -5.63 -4.29 -13.76
C VAL A 78 -5.50 -3.17 -14.78
N THR A 79 -6.62 -2.51 -15.07
CA THR A 79 -6.66 -1.35 -15.97
C THR A 79 -6.32 -0.08 -15.18
N PHE A 80 -5.33 0.67 -15.66
CA PHE A 80 -4.96 1.96 -15.07
C PHE A 80 -6.04 3.03 -15.35
N THR A 81 -6.65 3.56 -14.29
CA THR A 81 -7.73 4.57 -14.39
C THR A 81 -7.36 5.83 -13.60
N PRO A 82 -6.94 6.92 -14.25
CA PRO A 82 -6.60 8.16 -13.57
C PRO A 82 -7.87 8.90 -13.11
N PHE A 83 -7.97 9.22 -11.82
CA PHE A 83 -9.10 9.98 -11.24
C PHE A 83 -8.64 11.35 -10.75
N HIS A 84 -9.10 12.41 -11.40
CA HIS A 84 -8.69 13.78 -11.07
C HIS A 84 -9.54 14.36 -9.93
N LEU A 85 -8.90 14.82 -8.85
CA LEU A 85 -9.55 15.56 -7.77
C LEU A 85 -9.65 17.05 -8.11
N GLU A 86 -10.86 17.46 -8.49
CA GLU A 86 -11.21 18.86 -8.72
C GLU A 86 -11.25 19.66 -7.41
N THR A 87 -11.70 19.03 -6.32
CA THR A 87 -11.88 19.68 -5.01
C THR A 87 -10.57 20.13 -4.35
N LYS A 88 -9.42 19.56 -4.75
CA LYS A 88 -8.11 19.91 -4.17
C LYS A 88 -7.77 21.39 -4.37
N ARG A 89 -8.20 22.00 -5.49
CA ARG A 89 -7.99 23.44 -5.71
C ARG A 89 -8.65 24.29 -4.63
N ARG A 90 -9.84 23.92 -4.15
CA ARG A 90 -10.57 24.70 -3.13
C ARG A 90 -9.95 24.55 -1.74
N ILE A 91 -9.50 23.35 -1.36
CA ILE A 91 -8.89 23.10 -0.05
C ILE A 91 -7.48 23.69 0.04
N TRP A 92 -6.66 23.60 -1.01
CA TRP A 92 -5.36 24.29 -1.03
C TRP A 92 -5.50 25.80 -1.18
N GLN A 93 -6.48 26.34 -1.90
CA GLN A 93 -6.72 27.79 -1.89
C GLN A 93 -7.21 28.29 -0.52
N THR A 94 -8.04 27.52 0.18
CA THR A 94 -8.54 27.91 1.53
C THR A 94 -7.46 27.69 2.60
N GLY A 95 -6.63 26.66 2.45
CA GLY A 95 -5.48 26.34 3.33
C GLY A 95 -4.27 27.23 3.08
N GLN A 96 -3.88 27.50 1.83
CA GLN A 96 -2.79 28.43 1.50
C GLN A 96 -3.21 29.88 1.70
N ARG A 97 -4.49 30.26 1.53
CA ARG A 97 -4.91 31.61 1.92
C ARG A 97 -4.89 31.80 3.43
N SER A 98 -5.03 30.74 4.23
CA SER A 98 -4.88 30.82 5.69
C SER A 98 -3.43 30.64 6.17
N ILE A 99 -2.57 29.96 5.41
CA ILE A 99 -1.13 29.77 5.72
C ILE A 99 -0.23 30.86 5.11
N CYS A 100 -0.62 31.48 4.00
CA CYS A 100 0.10 32.53 3.28
C CYS A 100 -0.66 33.87 3.22
N SER A 101 -1.57 34.14 4.16
CA SER A 101 -2.01 35.53 4.40
C SER A 101 -1.00 36.21 5.33
N PRO A 102 -0.30 37.26 4.90
CA PRO A 102 0.66 37.98 5.74
C PRO A 102 0.01 38.70 6.95
N ASP A 103 -1.32 38.77 7.03
CA ASP A 103 -2.07 39.42 8.12
C ASP A 103 -2.31 38.55 9.38
N ARG A 104 -1.75 37.33 9.47
CA ARG A 104 -1.79 36.53 10.71
C ARG A 104 -0.42 36.43 11.41
N GLN A 105 0.33 37.52 11.37
CA GLN A 105 1.55 37.74 12.16
C GLN A 105 1.58 39.18 12.74
N ARG A 106 0.42 39.78 13.02
CA ARG A 106 0.30 40.96 13.90
C ARG A 106 -0.92 40.81 14.79
#